data_AF-A0A5A9F5A9-F1
#
_entry.id   AF-A0A5A9F5A9-F1
#
_cell.length_a   1.000
_cell.length_b   1.000
_cell.length_c   1.000
_cell.angle_alpha   90.00
_cell.angle_beta   90.00
_cell.angle_gamma   90.00
#
_symmetry.space_group_name_H-M   'P 1'
#
loop_
_entity.id
_entity.type
_entity.pdbx_description
1 polymer ?
#
loop_
_entity_poly.entity_id
_entity_poly.type
_entity_poly.pdbx_seq_one_letter_code
_entity_poly.pdbx_strand_id
1 'polypeptide(L)'
;MRALKTAILSAALALGIAGAAQASEGVHIPKQSWPHSGIFGTIDKAAAQRGFQIYKEVCSACHSMHLVPIRTLAGIGFKEDELKALAAGYEVQAGPNDAGEMFMRPGIPADRFPSPFPNDQAARVANNGALPPDLSLMAKARVGGEDYLYAFLTGFGEPPPDVHIMDGMNYNKVFPGHQVGMPNILQPDGVAFADGTKATVEQQAHDVATFLTFVAEPHLDARKQMGVKVILFLLVLAGLMYAAKRKLWSTLH
;
A
#
# COMPACT_ATOMS: atom_id res chain seq x y z
N MET A 1 -52.23 -32.08 -5.30
CA MET A 1 -50.91 -32.65 -5.67
C MET A 1 -50.36 -32.18 -7.03
N ARG A 2 -51.17 -31.74 -8.01
CA ARG A 2 -50.64 -31.22 -9.29
C ARG A 2 -50.10 -29.77 -9.21
N ALA A 3 -50.72 -28.91 -8.39
CA ALA A 3 -50.30 -27.52 -8.23
C ALA A 3 -48.96 -27.32 -7.49
N LEU A 4 -48.54 -28.29 -6.67
CA LEU A 4 -47.28 -28.22 -5.93
C LEU A 4 -46.07 -28.60 -6.80
N LYS A 5 -46.28 -29.41 -7.85
CA LYS A 5 -45.22 -29.79 -8.80
C LYS A 5 -44.88 -28.67 -9.78
N THR A 6 -45.85 -27.82 -10.13
CA THR A 6 -45.62 -26.67 -11.01
C THR A 6 -44.87 -25.54 -10.31
N ALA A 7 -45.11 -25.29 -9.02
CA ALA A 7 -44.38 -24.26 -8.27
C ALA A 7 -42.88 -24.59 -8.11
N ILE A 8 -42.52 -25.87 -7.99
CA ILE A 8 -41.12 -26.31 -7.85
C ILE A 8 -40.36 -26.20 -9.18
N LEU A 9 -41.01 -26.44 -10.32
CA LEU A 9 -40.39 -26.25 -11.64
C LEU A 9 -40.10 -24.78 -11.97
N SER A 10 -40.97 -23.86 -11.54
CA SER A 10 -40.78 -22.42 -11.78
C SER A 10 -39.65 -21.82 -10.92
N ALA A 11 -39.45 -22.32 -9.70
CA ALA A 11 -38.34 -21.90 -8.84
C ALA A 11 -36.98 -22.40 -9.37
N ALA A 12 -36.92 -23.61 -9.95
CA ALA A 12 -35.69 -24.14 -10.54
C ALA A 12 -35.26 -23.36 -11.80
N LEU A 13 -36.21 -22.81 -12.57
CA LEU A 13 -35.91 -22.03 -13.78
C LEU A 13 -35.48 -20.59 -13.45
N ALA A 14 -35.93 -20.02 -12.32
CA ALA A 14 -35.51 -18.69 -11.87
C ALA A 14 -34.07 -18.67 -11.30
N LEU A 15 -33.55 -19.79 -10.81
CA LEU A 15 -32.13 -19.92 -10.43
C LEU A 15 -31.19 -20.14 -11.62
N GLY A 16 -31.70 -20.48 -12.81
CA GLY A 16 -30.89 -20.70 -14.02
C GLY A 16 -30.56 -19.45 -14.84
N ILE A 17 -31.16 -18.30 -14.51
CA ILE A 17 -30.99 -17.02 -15.23
C ILE A 17 -30.15 -16.01 -14.42
N ALA A 18 -29.66 -16.40 -13.24
CA ALA A 18 -28.51 -15.72 -12.66
C ALA A 18 -27.32 -16.02 -13.59
N GLY A 19 -27.08 -15.12 -14.55
CA GLY A 19 -25.92 -15.19 -15.42
C GLY A 19 -24.71 -15.53 -14.57
N ALA A 20 -23.89 -16.46 -15.04
CA ALA A 20 -22.62 -16.74 -14.40
C ALA A 20 -21.96 -15.39 -14.15
N ALA A 21 -21.89 -14.99 -12.89
CA ALA A 21 -20.90 -14.02 -12.46
C ALA A 21 -19.60 -14.74 -12.79
N GLN A 22 -19.05 -14.44 -13.97
CA GLN A 22 -17.66 -14.67 -14.27
C GLN A 22 -16.94 -13.91 -13.17
N ALA A 23 -16.60 -14.60 -12.08
CA ALA A 23 -15.59 -14.11 -11.18
C ALA A 23 -14.41 -13.86 -12.12
N SER A 24 -14.05 -12.58 -12.32
CA SER A 24 -12.82 -12.22 -13.01
C SER A 24 -11.77 -13.15 -12.43
N GLU A 25 -11.25 -14.07 -13.25
CA GLU A 25 -10.25 -15.03 -12.84
C GLU A 25 -9.19 -14.22 -12.09
N GLY A 26 -9.11 -14.44 -10.77
CA GLY A 26 -8.32 -13.56 -9.92
C GLY A 26 -6.89 -13.62 -10.41
N VAL A 27 -6.29 -12.47 -10.74
CA VAL A 27 -4.94 -12.49 -11.29
C VAL A 27 -3.98 -13.03 -10.23
N HIS A 28 -3.14 -14.00 -10.61
CA HIS A 28 -2.17 -14.58 -9.70
C HIS A 28 -1.10 -13.54 -9.33
N ILE A 29 -0.99 -13.25 -8.03
CA ILE A 29 0.04 -12.37 -7.48
C ILE A 29 1.17 -13.24 -6.91
N PRO A 30 2.37 -13.24 -7.52
CA PRO A 30 3.49 -14.03 -7.03
C PRO A 30 3.97 -13.53 -5.66
N LYS A 31 4.04 -14.45 -4.70
CA LYS A 31 4.60 -14.20 -3.36
C LYS A 31 6.06 -13.80 -3.46
N GLN A 32 6.45 -12.72 -2.78
CA GLN A 32 7.85 -12.33 -2.61
C GLN A 32 8.35 -12.65 -1.20
N SER A 33 9.67 -12.60 -1.02
CA SER A 33 10.31 -12.79 0.28
C SER A 33 10.79 -11.45 0.83
N TRP A 34 10.04 -10.88 1.78
CA TRP A 34 10.36 -9.58 2.37
C TRP A 34 11.14 -9.71 3.69
N PRO A 35 12.14 -8.86 3.96
CA PRO A 35 12.85 -8.86 5.26
C PRO A 35 11.92 -8.65 6.47
N HIS A 36 10.83 -7.92 6.28
CA HIS A 36 9.78 -7.68 7.27
C HIS A 36 8.69 -8.75 7.28
N SER A 37 8.89 -9.90 6.64
CA SER A 37 7.95 -11.02 6.74
C SER A 37 8.03 -11.74 8.10
N GLY A 38 6.98 -12.48 8.45
CA GLY A 38 6.95 -13.29 9.66
C GLY A 38 6.88 -12.49 10.97
N ILE A 39 7.03 -13.20 12.10
CA ILE A 39 6.80 -12.67 13.45
C ILE A 39 7.96 -11.76 13.91
N PHE A 40 9.18 -12.05 13.45
CA PHE A 40 10.41 -11.36 13.91
C PHE A 40 11.02 -10.42 12.86
N GLY A 41 10.52 -10.42 11.62
CA GLY A 41 11.03 -9.55 10.56
C GLY A 41 10.68 -8.08 10.81
N THR A 42 11.59 -7.20 10.40
CA THR A 42 11.51 -5.73 10.54
C THR A 42 11.70 -5.04 9.20
N ILE A 43 11.20 -3.82 9.06
CA ILE A 43 11.39 -3.03 7.84
C ILE A 43 12.89 -2.83 7.59
N ASP A 44 13.35 -3.14 6.37
CA ASP A 44 14.68 -2.75 5.92
C ASP A 44 14.68 -1.23 5.67
N LYS A 45 15.34 -0.51 6.57
CA LYS A 45 15.39 0.96 6.55
C LYS A 45 16.10 1.49 5.32
N ALA A 46 17.17 0.83 4.86
CA ALA A 46 17.90 1.29 3.66
C ALA A 46 17.02 1.13 2.42
N ALA A 47 16.32 0.00 2.29
CA ALA A 47 15.34 -0.22 1.22
C ALA A 47 14.19 0.80 1.29
N ALA A 48 13.66 1.09 2.48
CA ALA A 48 12.60 2.08 2.63
C ALA A 48 13.07 3.52 2.32
N GLN A 49 14.32 3.87 2.62
CA GLN A 49 14.91 5.17 2.27
C GLN A 49 15.07 5.32 0.75
N ARG A 50 15.56 4.29 0.06
CA ARG A 50 15.58 4.25 -1.42
C ARG A 50 14.17 4.31 -2.00
N GLY A 51 13.23 3.59 -1.40
CA GLY A 51 11.82 3.63 -1.77
C GLY A 51 11.18 5.02 -1.65
N PHE A 52 11.54 5.76 -0.59
CA PHE A 52 11.15 7.16 -0.46
C PHE A 52 11.73 8.04 -1.56
N GLN A 53 13.00 7.83 -1.95
CA GLN A 53 13.62 8.55 -3.07
C GLN A 53 12.82 8.32 -4.37
N ILE A 54 12.46 7.08 -4.67
CA ILE A 54 11.63 6.73 -5.84
C ILE A 54 10.26 7.41 -5.75
N TYR A 55 9.60 7.36 -4.59
CA TYR A 55 8.32 8.05 -4.40
C TYR A 55 8.48 9.55 -4.70
N LYS A 56 9.50 10.19 -4.14
CA LYS A 56 9.74 11.62 -4.30
C LYS A 56 10.05 11.99 -5.75
N GLU A 57 10.93 11.25 -6.43
CA GLU A 57 11.42 11.59 -7.77
C GLU A 57 10.50 11.14 -8.90
N VAL A 58 9.70 10.08 -8.69
CA VAL A 58 8.86 9.48 -9.74
C VAL A 58 7.38 9.58 -9.40
N CYS A 59 6.96 9.06 -8.24
CA CYS A 59 5.54 8.88 -7.96
C CYS A 59 4.82 10.16 -7.54
N SER A 60 5.52 11.08 -6.85
CA SER A 60 4.92 12.25 -6.21
C SER A 60 4.35 13.27 -7.20
N ALA A 61 4.74 13.18 -8.48
CA ALA A 61 4.19 14.00 -9.56
C ALA A 61 2.72 13.66 -9.88
N CYS A 62 2.27 12.43 -9.60
CA CYS A 62 0.91 11.98 -9.91
C CYS A 62 0.15 11.49 -8.67
N HIS A 63 0.84 10.92 -7.69
CA HIS A 63 0.23 10.30 -6.52
C HIS A 63 0.40 11.13 -5.26
N SER A 64 -0.73 11.41 -4.58
CA SER A 64 -0.71 12.00 -3.25
C SER A 64 -0.27 10.99 -2.17
N MET A 65 0.14 11.53 -1.03
CA MET A 65 0.35 10.78 0.21
C MET A 65 -0.19 11.60 1.40
N HIS A 66 -1.49 11.89 1.37
CA HIS A 66 -2.11 12.90 2.23
C HIS A 66 -2.30 12.47 3.69
N LEU A 67 -2.12 11.19 4.03
CA LEU A 67 -2.24 10.72 5.43
C LEU A 67 -0.91 10.69 6.16
N VAL A 68 0.22 10.91 5.47
CA VAL A 68 1.57 10.68 6.01
C VAL A 68 2.26 12.02 6.28
N PRO A 69 2.47 12.40 7.55
CA PRO A 69 3.34 13.52 7.89
C PRO A 69 4.79 13.23 7.52
N ILE A 70 5.55 14.24 7.11
CA ILE A 70 6.98 14.11 6.72
C ILE A 70 7.80 13.52 7.88
N ARG A 71 7.50 13.88 9.14
CA ARG A 71 8.14 13.33 10.35
C ARG A 71 8.04 11.81 10.48
N THR A 72 7.11 11.16 9.78
CA THR A 72 7.00 9.70 9.74
C THR A 72 8.30 9.06 9.24
N LEU A 73 9.02 9.73 8.33
CA LEU A 73 10.29 9.23 7.78
C LEU A 73 11.38 9.03 8.86
N ALA A 74 11.24 9.60 10.07
CA ALA A 74 12.10 9.28 11.19
C ALA A 74 12.12 7.76 11.50
N GLY A 75 11.01 7.05 11.26
CA GLY A 75 10.89 5.61 11.47
C GLY A 75 11.85 4.78 10.62
N ILE A 76 12.24 5.31 9.45
CA ILE A 76 13.21 4.68 8.54
C ILE A 76 14.59 5.32 8.60
N GLY A 77 14.87 6.14 9.62
CA GLY A 77 16.22 6.60 9.94
C GLY A 77 16.58 8.02 9.48
N PHE A 78 15.64 8.80 8.94
CA PHE A 78 15.88 10.23 8.69
C PHE A 78 16.06 11.00 10.00
N LYS A 79 17.09 11.84 10.06
CA LYS A 79 17.40 12.71 11.20
C LYS A 79 16.56 13.98 11.17
N GLU A 80 16.43 14.62 12.33
CA GLU A 80 15.62 15.84 12.47
C GLU A 80 16.02 16.94 11.48
N ASP A 81 17.31 17.18 11.28
CA ASP A 81 17.80 18.20 10.35
C ASP A 81 17.52 17.84 8.88
N GLU A 82 17.63 16.55 8.53
CA GLU A 82 17.27 16.04 7.19
C GLU A 82 15.78 16.21 6.92
N LEU A 83 14.92 15.95 7.93
CA LEU A 83 13.48 16.14 7.84
C LEU A 83 13.11 17.61 7.70
N LYS A 84 13.76 18.51 8.45
CA LYS A 84 13.56 19.95 8.31
C LYS A 84 13.97 20.45 6.93
N ALA A 85 15.14 20.02 6.44
CA ALA A 85 15.61 20.36 5.11
C ALA A 85 14.68 19.83 4.01
N LEU A 86 14.23 18.59 4.13
CA LEU A 86 13.26 17.99 3.21
C LEU A 86 11.93 18.75 3.21
N ALA A 87 11.38 19.03 4.39
CA ALA A 87 10.10 19.72 4.53
C ALA A 87 10.14 21.15 4.01
N ALA A 88 11.24 21.87 4.28
CA ALA A 88 11.44 23.24 3.81
C ALA A 88 11.53 23.35 2.28
N GLY A 89 11.78 22.24 1.58
CA GLY A 89 11.74 22.18 0.12
C GLY A 89 10.33 22.22 -0.48
N TYR A 90 9.29 22.13 0.34
CA TYR A 90 7.89 22.26 -0.09
C TYR A 90 7.29 23.57 0.37
N GLU A 91 6.41 24.15 -0.44
CA GLU A 91 5.53 25.24 -0.03
C GLU A 91 4.19 24.69 0.44
N VAL A 92 3.74 25.16 1.60
CA VAL A 92 2.49 24.73 2.24
C VAL A 92 1.65 25.96 2.55
N GLN A 93 0.38 25.93 2.17
CA GLN A 93 -0.57 26.96 2.53
C GLN A 93 -0.85 26.94 4.04
N ALA A 94 -0.78 28.11 4.67
CA ALA A 94 -1.02 28.33 6.09
C ALA A 94 -1.88 29.59 6.30
N GLY A 95 -2.29 29.81 7.56
CA GLY A 95 -3.09 30.95 7.97
C GLY A 95 -4.50 30.56 8.43
N PRO A 96 -5.39 31.56 8.60
CA PRO A 96 -5.16 32.98 8.27
C PRO A 96 -4.14 33.67 9.19
N ASN A 97 -3.50 34.75 8.69
CA ASN A 97 -2.71 35.68 9.50
C ASN A 97 -3.61 36.68 10.26
N ASP A 98 -3.02 37.65 10.97
CA ASP A 98 -3.77 38.66 11.74
C ASP A 98 -4.66 39.57 10.87
N ALA A 99 -4.44 39.61 9.55
CA ALA A 99 -5.27 40.32 8.58
C ALA A 99 -6.38 39.43 7.97
N GLY A 100 -6.48 38.16 8.35
CA GLY A 100 -7.45 37.21 7.81
C GLY A 100 -7.01 36.54 6.49
N GLU A 101 -5.76 36.70 6.08
CA GLU A 101 -5.26 36.24 4.78
C GLU A 101 -4.52 34.90 4.88
N MET A 102 -4.74 34.02 3.90
CA MET A 102 -3.95 32.79 3.74
C MET A 102 -2.60 33.13 3.08
N PHE A 103 -1.54 32.46 3.50
CA PHE A 103 -0.18 32.67 2.97
C PHE A 103 0.53 31.33 2.72
N MET A 104 1.62 31.36 1.95
CA MET A 104 2.49 30.20 1.76
C MET A 104 3.68 30.28 2.71
N ARG A 105 4.08 29.14 3.26
CA ARG A 105 5.30 29.01 4.07
C ARG A 105 6.10 27.78 3.66
N PRO A 106 7.40 27.74 3.95
CA PRO A 106 8.15 26.50 3.92
C PRO A 106 7.47 25.43 4.80
N GLY A 107 7.47 24.20 4.31
CA GLY A 107 6.96 23.05 5.05
C GLY A 107 7.77 22.77 6.32
N ILE A 108 7.11 22.19 7.32
CA ILE A 108 7.72 21.68 8.54
C ILE A 108 7.49 20.16 8.64
N PRO A 109 8.28 19.40 9.42
CA PRO A 109 8.11 17.95 9.53
C PRO A 109 6.71 17.48 9.97
N ALA A 110 5.92 18.35 10.61
CA ALA A 110 4.55 18.04 11.00
C ALA A 110 3.55 18.06 9.81
N ASP A 111 3.89 18.75 8.72
CA ASP A 111 3.06 18.79 7.51
C ASP A 111 3.07 17.44 6.79
N ARG A 112 2.02 17.22 6.00
CA ARG A 112 1.90 16.06 5.10
C ARG A 112 2.61 16.33 3.78
N PHE A 113 2.88 15.28 3.02
CA PHE A 113 3.36 15.46 1.65
C PHE A 113 2.33 16.25 0.83
N PRO A 114 2.76 17.29 0.09
CA PRO A 114 1.86 18.05 -0.78
C PRO A 114 1.19 17.15 -1.83
N SER A 115 -0.08 17.41 -2.11
CA SER A 115 -0.77 16.74 -3.21
C SER A 115 -0.32 17.33 -4.55
N PRO A 116 -0.08 16.51 -5.58
CA PRO A 116 0.30 17.00 -6.91
C PRO A 116 -0.81 17.78 -7.61
N PHE A 117 -2.07 17.54 -7.20
CA PHE A 117 -3.24 18.20 -7.75
C PHE A 117 -4.06 18.85 -6.65
N PRO A 118 -4.73 19.98 -6.94
CA PRO A 118 -5.56 20.69 -5.95
C PRO A 118 -6.86 19.94 -5.61
N ASN A 119 -7.33 19.05 -6.49
CA ASN A 119 -8.53 18.22 -6.30
C ASN A 119 -8.58 17.06 -7.31
N ASP A 120 -9.50 16.12 -7.07
CA ASP A 120 -9.71 14.93 -7.91
C ASP A 120 -10.04 15.26 -9.37
N GLN A 121 -10.77 16.34 -9.63
CA GLN A 121 -11.14 16.71 -11.00
C GLN A 121 -9.91 17.16 -11.80
N ALA A 122 -9.04 17.97 -11.19
CA ALA A 122 -7.77 18.36 -11.79
C ALA A 122 -6.87 17.14 -12.05
N ALA A 123 -6.82 16.20 -11.10
CA ALA A 123 -6.08 14.95 -11.26
C ALA A 123 -6.61 14.12 -12.45
N ARG A 124 -7.94 13.98 -12.59
CA ARG A 124 -8.56 13.27 -13.72
C ARG A 124 -8.28 13.92 -15.06
N VAL A 125 -8.38 15.26 -15.14
CA VAL A 125 -8.08 16.00 -16.37
C VAL A 125 -6.63 15.77 -16.80
N ALA A 126 -5.70 15.77 -15.85
CA ALA A 126 -4.28 15.54 -16.12
C ALA A 126 -3.94 14.08 -16.49
N ASN A 127 -4.82 13.11 -16.21
CA ASN A 127 -4.57 11.68 -16.37
C ASN A 127 -5.67 10.97 -17.18
N ASN A 128 -6.15 11.61 -18.26
CA ASN A 128 -7.10 11.02 -19.22
C ASN A 128 -8.38 10.44 -18.57
N GLY A 129 -8.89 11.09 -17.53
CA GLY A 129 -10.09 10.70 -16.79
C GLY A 129 -9.83 9.74 -15.62
N ALA A 130 -8.66 9.11 -15.55
CA ALA A 130 -8.26 8.27 -14.43
C ALA A 130 -7.84 9.13 -13.23
N LEU A 131 -8.17 8.69 -12.02
CA LEU A 131 -7.72 9.32 -10.78
C LEU A 131 -6.57 8.48 -10.20
N PRO A 132 -5.32 8.99 -10.19
CA PRO A 132 -4.24 8.33 -9.47
C PRO A 132 -4.63 8.18 -8.00
N PRO A 133 -4.65 6.96 -7.44
CA PRO A 133 -5.04 6.78 -6.06
C PRO A 133 -3.96 7.31 -5.10
N ASP A 134 -4.40 7.77 -3.93
CA ASP A 134 -3.48 8.10 -2.84
C ASP A 134 -2.68 6.87 -2.38
N LEU A 135 -1.38 7.06 -2.15
CA LEU A 135 -0.47 5.96 -1.83
C LEU A 135 -0.28 5.71 -0.34
N SER A 136 -0.86 6.52 0.55
CA SER A 136 -0.62 6.43 2.00
C SER A 136 -0.94 5.06 2.59
N LEU A 137 -1.93 4.35 2.03
CA LEU A 137 -2.40 3.05 2.50
C LEU A 137 -2.37 1.97 1.42
N MET A 138 -1.65 2.18 0.31
CA MET A 138 -1.79 1.32 -0.87
C MET A 138 -1.44 -0.15 -0.59
N ALA A 139 -0.39 -0.40 0.20
CA ALA A 139 -0.02 -1.74 0.64
C ALA A 139 -1.09 -2.46 1.48
N LYS A 140 -2.06 -1.73 2.06
CA LYS A 140 -3.19 -2.30 2.82
C LYS A 140 -4.51 -2.28 2.04
N ALA A 141 -4.61 -1.42 1.02
CA ALA A 141 -5.80 -1.22 0.21
C ALA A 141 -5.91 -2.21 -0.97
N ARG A 142 -4.92 -3.06 -1.19
CA ARG A 142 -4.89 -4.06 -2.25
C ARG A 142 -4.66 -5.46 -1.68
N VAL A 143 -5.40 -6.42 -2.21
CA VAL A 143 -5.16 -7.84 -1.92
C VAL A 143 -3.74 -8.18 -2.37
N GLY A 144 -2.98 -8.87 -1.53
CA GLY A 144 -1.57 -9.19 -1.78
C GLY A 144 -0.58 -8.15 -1.24
N GLY A 145 -1.03 -6.94 -0.88
CA GLY A 145 -0.17 -5.92 -0.25
C GLY A 145 1.10 -5.60 -1.03
N GLU A 146 2.27 -5.62 -0.39
CA GLU A 146 3.55 -5.40 -1.09
C GLU A 146 3.82 -6.37 -2.24
N ASP A 147 3.35 -7.62 -2.17
CA ASP A 147 3.49 -8.57 -3.29
C ASP A 147 2.76 -8.05 -4.54
N TYR A 148 1.57 -7.47 -4.35
CA TYR A 148 0.80 -6.86 -5.45
C TYR A 148 1.51 -5.62 -5.99
N LEU A 149 2.03 -4.76 -5.12
CA LEU A 149 2.75 -3.55 -5.53
C LEU A 149 3.97 -3.90 -6.39
N TYR A 150 4.79 -4.84 -5.92
CA TYR A 150 5.94 -5.33 -6.65
C TYR A 150 5.55 -5.93 -8.00
N ALA A 151 4.58 -6.85 -8.00
CA ALA A 151 4.13 -7.52 -9.22
C ALA A 151 3.48 -6.54 -10.21
N PHE A 152 2.80 -5.50 -9.72
CA PHE A 152 2.20 -4.46 -10.55
C PHE A 152 3.28 -3.62 -11.24
N LEU A 153 4.26 -3.13 -10.48
CA LEU A 153 5.32 -2.28 -11.01
C LEU A 153 6.27 -3.03 -11.98
N THR A 154 6.48 -4.32 -11.76
CA THR A 154 7.26 -5.20 -12.65
C THR A 154 6.42 -5.87 -13.76
N GLY A 155 5.11 -5.65 -13.75
CA GLY A 155 4.14 -6.36 -14.57
C GLY A 155 3.80 -5.71 -15.91
N PHE A 156 4.38 -4.54 -16.20
CA PHE A 156 4.18 -3.85 -17.47
C PHE A 156 4.90 -4.55 -18.63
N GLY A 157 4.31 -4.51 -19.82
CA GLY A 157 4.89 -5.08 -21.03
C GLY A 157 3.92 -5.06 -22.21
N GLU A 158 4.28 -5.77 -23.28
CA GLU A 158 3.43 -5.90 -24.46
C GLU A 158 2.21 -6.81 -24.19
N PRO A 159 1.02 -6.46 -24.71
CA PRO A 159 -0.15 -7.30 -24.60
C PRO A 159 0.02 -8.60 -25.42
N PRO A 160 -0.53 -9.74 -24.93
CA PRO A 160 -0.68 -10.94 -25.74
C PRO A 160 -1.49 -10.67 -27.03
N PRO A 161 -1.31 -11.46 -28.10
CA PRO A 161 -1.97 -11.22 -29.39
C PRO A 161 -3.50 -11.17 -29.35
N ASP A 162 -4.11 -11.78 -28.35
CA ASP A 162 -5.56 -11.86 -28.12
C ASP A 162 -6.11 -10.75 -27.20
N VAL A 163 -5.24 -9.89 -26.65
CA VAL A 163 -5.64 -8.81 -25.73
C VAL A 163 -5.63 -7.47 -26.45
N HIS A 164 -6.82 -6.91 -26.68
CA HIS A 164 -6.98 -5.56 -27.20
C HIS A 164 -6.95 -4.52 -26.08
N ILE A 165 -5.99 -3.60 -26.14
CA ILE A 165 -5.84 -2.49 -25.19
C ILE A 165 -6.61 -1.27 -25.72
N MET A 166 -7.44 -0.67 -24.86
CA MET A 166 -8.15 0.57 -25.17
C MET A 166 -7.20 1.76 -25.31
N ASP A 167 -7.56 2.73 -26.14
CA ASP A 167 -6.78 3.95 -26.33
C ASP A 167 -6.47 4.65 -24.99
N GLY A 168 -5.21 4.97 -24.76
CA GLY A 168 -4.73 5.61 -23.52
C GLY A 168 -4.53 4.65 -22.34
N MET A 169 -4.78 3.35 -22.51
CA MET A 169 -4.50 2.32 -21.49
C MET A 169 -3.20 1.58 -21.79
N ASN A 170 -2.64 0.94 -20.77
CA ASN A 170 -1.40 0.17 -20.83
C ASN A 170 -1.65 -1.26 -20.36
N TYR A 171 -0.97 -2.23 -20.96
CA TYR A 171 -1.06 -3.61 -20.53
C TYR A 171 -0.28 -3.85 -19.23
N ASN A 172 -0.92 -4.51 -18.27
CA ASN A 172 -0.26 -4.95 -17.04
C ASN A 172 -0.70 -6.37 -16.67
N LYS A 173 0.27 -7.24 -16.42
CA LYS A 173 0.04 -8.66 -16.16
C LYS A 173 -0.80 -8.93 -14.92
N VAL A 174 -0.78 -8.07 -13.90
CA VAL A 174 -1.45 -8.31 -12.60
C VAL A 174 -2.57 -7.33 -12.27
N PHE A 175 -2.77 -6.31 -13.10
CA PHE A 175 -3.91 -5.40 -12.92
C PHE A 175 -5.21 -6.12 -13.29
N PRO A 176 -6.29 -6.01 -12.48
CA PRO A 176 -7.58 -6.61 -12.84
C PRO A 176 -8.08 -6.11 -14.21
N GLY A 177 -8.33 -7.05 -15.13
CA GLY A 177 -8.69 -6.74 -16.52
C GLY A 177 -7.51 -6.41 -17.43
N HIS A 178 -6.28 -6.51 -16.95
CA HIS A 178 -5.01 -6.35 -17.67
C HIS A 178 -4.77 -4.99 -18.36
N GLN A 179 -5.59 -3.97 -18.07
CA GLN A 179 -5.50 -2.65 -18.69
C GLN A 179 -5.52 -1.56 -17.62
N VAL A 180 -4.50 -0.72 -17.58
CA VAL A 180 -4.35 0.35 -16.58
C VAL A 180 -3.96 1.67 -17.23
N GLY A 181 -4.53 2.78 -16.76
CA GLY A 181 -4.21 4.12 -17.30
C GLY A 181 -2.81 4.64 -16.90
N MET A 182 -2.12 3.95 -15.99
CA MET A 182 -0.76 4.28 -15.60
C MET A 182 0.24 3.72 -16.63
N PRO A 183 1.17 4.53 -17.16
CA PRO A 183 2.24 4.02 -18.02
C PRO A 183 3.30 3.26 -17.22
N ASN A 184 4.23 2.59 -17.92
CA ASN A 184 5.38 1.99 -17.28
C ASN A 184 6.38 3.05 -16.81
N ILE A 185 6.28 3.43 -15.53
CA ILE A 185 7.06 4.52 -14.92
C ILE A 185 8.45 4.12 -14.42
N LEU A 186 8.70 2.82 -14.18
CA LEU A 186 10.02 2.36 -13.72
C LEU A 186 10.86 1.94 -14.92
N GLN A 187 12.00 2.59 -15.08
CA GLN A 187 12.99 2.27 -16.11
C GLN A 187 14.32 1.90 -15.44
N PRO A 188 15.13 1.01 -16.05
CA PRO A 188 16.49 0.75 -15.58
C PRO A 188 17.28 2.06 -15.45
N ASP A 189 17.99 2.23 -14.34
CA ASP A 189 18.79 3.41 -14.02
C ASP A 189 17.98 4.73 -13.97
N GLY A 190 16.66 4.66 -13.74
CA GLY A 190 15.77 5.83 -13.64
C GLY A 190 16.01 6.71 -12.41
N VAL A 191 16.71 6.21 -11.40
CA VAL A 191 17.09 6.92 -10.17
C VAL A 191 18.53 6.55 -9.82
N ALA A 192 19.32 7.52 -9.33
CA ALA A 192 20.66 7.28 -8.81
C ALA A 192 20.62 7.21 -7.27
N PHE A 193 20.75 5.99 -6.72
CA PHE A 193 20.77 5.81 -5.27
C PHE A 193 22.10 6.26 -4.66
N ALA A 194 22.01 7.00 -3.55
CA ALA A 194 23.18 7.55 -2.85
C ALA A 194 24.12 6.47 -2.28
N ASP A 195 23.60 5.26 -2.02
CA ASP A 195 24.37 4.12 -1.49
C ASP A 195 25.06 3.28 -2.59
N GLY A 196 24.92 3.66 -3.86
CA GLY A 196 25.50 2.94 -4.99
C GLY A 196 24.76 1.67 -5.40
N THR A 197 23.59 1.39 -4.83
CA THR A 197 22.71 0.29 -5.28
C THR A 197 22.33 0.50 -6.75
N LYS A 198 22.32 -0.58 -7.54
CA LYS A 198 21.90 -0.50 -8.96
C LYS A 198 20.38 -0.37 -9.05
N ALA A 199 19.90 0.65 -9.76
CA ALA A 199 18.48 0.91 -9.93
C ALA A 199 17.86 0.07 -11.07
N THR A 200 17.88 -1.26 -10.94
CA THR A 200 17.05 -2.11 -11.82
C THR A 200 15.57 -1.89 -11.54
N VAL A 201 14.69 -2.30 -12.45
CA VAL A 201 13.24 -2.17 -12.27
C VAL A 201 12.76 -2.96 -11.06
N GLU A 202 13.29 -4.16 -10.86
CA GLU A 202 12.98 -5.04 -9.73
C GLU A 202 13.45 -4.43 -8.41
N GLN A 203 14.67 -3.87 -8.39
CA GLN A 203 15.20 -3.22 -7.19
C GLN A 203 14.37 -1.99 -6.80
N GLN A 204 14.02 -1.15 -7.79
CA GLN A 204 13.17 0.01 -7.56
C GLN A 204 11.77 -0.40 -7.07
N ALA A 205 11.16 -1.42 -7.70
CA ALA A 205 9.86 -1.94 -7.30
C ALA A 205 9.89 -2.51 -5.87
N HIS A 206 10.95 -3.24 -5.49
CA HIS A 206 11.12 -3.77 -4.15
C HIS A 206 11.28 -2.64 -3.11
N ASP A 207 12.12 -1.64 -3.39
CA ASP A 207 12.38 -0.54 -2.48
C ASP A 207 11.12 0.34 -2.28
N VAL A 208 10.42 0.71 -3.36
CA VAL A 208 9.20 1.51 -3.25
C VAL A 208 8.06 0.73 -2.60
N ALA A 209 7.91 -0.58 -2.88
CA ALA A 209 6.94 -1.42 -2.18
C ALA A 209 7.25 -1.49 -0.67
N THR A 210 8.53 -1.64 -0.29
CA THR A 210 8.98 -1.61 1.11
C THR A 210 8.63 -0.28 1.78
N PHE A 211 8.87 0.85 1.09
CA PHE A 211 8.49 2.17 1.58
C PHE A 211 6.97 2.34 1.73
N LEU A 212 6.18 1.89 0.75
CA LEU A 212 4.72 1.97 0.80
C LEU A 212 4.12 1.09 1.90
N THR A 213 4.72 -0.06 2.20
CA THR A 213 4.36 -0.89 3.36
C THR A 213 4.72 -0.19 4.67
N PHE A 214 5.89 0.43 4.75
CA PHE A 214 6.27 1.21 5.92
C PHE A 214 5.29 2.37 6.20
N VAL A 215 4.94 3.18 5.20
CA VAL A 215 4.04 4.32 5.44
C VAL A 215 2.59 3.90 5.71
N ALA A 216 2.15 2.76 5.17
CA ALA A 216 0.85 2.18 5.48
C ALA A 216 0.77 1.57 6.89
N GLU A 217 1.93 1.20 7.47
CA GLU A 217 2.04 0.65 8.81
C GLU A 217 3.32 1.11 9.54
N PRO A 218 3.43 2.40 9.91
CA PRO A 218 4.68 2.96 10.46
C PRO A 218 5.05 2.42 11.85
N HIS A 219 4.13 1.65 12.46
CA HIS A 219 4.32 0.99 13.74
C HIS A 219 4.52 -0.52 13.61
N LEU A 220 4.78 -1.07 12.41
CA LEU A 220 4.91 -2.52 12.18
C LEU A 220 5.96 -3.16 13.10
N ASP A 221 7.16 -2.59 13.16
CA ASP A 221 8.25 -3.11 13.99
C ASP A 221 7.88 -3.09 15.48
N ALA A 222 7.34 -1.97 15.96
CA ALA A 222 6.91 -1.80 17.34
C ALA A 222 5.75 -2.76 17.69
N ARG A 223 4.79 -2.95 16.78
CA ARG A 223 3.66 -3.87 16.94
C ARG A 223 4.15 -5.31 17.07
N LYS A 224 5.08 -5.75 16.23
CA LYS A 224 5.64 -7.11 16.30
C LYS A 224 6.45 -7.35 17.57
N GLN A 225 7.33 -6.41 17.92
CA GLN A 225 8.10 -6.49 19.16
C GLN A 225 7.20 -6.53 20.40
N MET A 226 6.15 -5.71 20.43
CA MET A 226 5.15 -5.73 21.51
C MET A 226 4.37 -7.04 21.51
N GLY A 227 3.95 -7.53 20.34
CA GLY A 227 3.22 -8.78 20.18
C GLY A 227 3.98 -9.97 20.76
N VAL A 228 5.28 -10.10 20.47
CA VAL A 228 6.12 -11.17 21.05
C VAL A 228 6.14 -11.10 22.58
N LYS A 229 6.34 -9.90 23.15
CA LYS A 229 6.34 -9.69 24.62
C LYS A 229 5.00 -10.07 25.24
N VAL A 230 3.89 -9.65 24.62
CA VAL A 230 2.53 -9.94 25.09
C VAL A 230 2.24 -11.45 25.04
N ILE A 231 2.61 -12.14 23.96
CA ILE A 231 2.39 -13.59 23.82
C ILE A 231 3.19 -14.36 24.88
N LEU A 232 4.45 -14.01 25.12
CA LEU A 232 5.26 -14.63 26.18
C LEU A 232 4.63 -14.43 27.56
N PHE A 233 4.17 -13.21 27.85
CA PHE A 233 3.45 -12.92 29.10
C PHE A 233 2.18 -13.75 29.24
N LEU A 234 1.37 -13.84 28.19
CA LEU A 234 0.12 -14.61 28.20
C LEU A 234 0.36 -16.11 28.39
N LEU A 235 1.45 -16.67 27.83
CA LEU A 235 1.80 -18.07 28.04
C LEU A 235 2.17 -18.36 29.50
N VAL A 236 2.95 -17.47 30.13
CA VAL A 236 3.28 -17.59 31.56
C VAL A 236 2.03 -17.45 32.42
N LEU A 237 1.20 -16.43 32.15
CA LEU A 237 -0.04 -16.19 32.87
C LEU A 237 -1.00 -17.38 32.73
N ALA A 238 -1.15 -17.93 31.53
CA ALA A 238 -1.98 -19.11 31.28
C ALA A 238 -1.47 -20.32 32.08
N GLY A 239 -0.16 -20.54 32.14
CA GLY A 239 0.45 -21.58 32.96
C GLY A 239 0.15 -21.41 34.46
N LEU A 240 0.28 -20.19 34.98
CA LEU A 240 -0.04 -19.88 36.38
C LEU A 240 -1.52 -20.07 36.69
N MET A 241 -2.41 -19.59 35.80
CA MET A 241 -3.85 -19.77 35.94
C MET A 241 -4.26 -21.24 35.87
N TYR A 242 -3.62 -22.02 35.00
CA TYR A 242 -3.84 -23.45 34.93
C TYR A 242 -3.40 -24.17 36.21
N ALA A 243 -2.23 -23.82 36.76
CA ALA A 243 -1.75 -24.37 38.02
C ALA A 243 -2.68 -23.99 39.20
N ALA A 244 -3.11 -22.73 39.28
CA ALA A 244 -4.08 -22.26 40.27
C ALA A 244 -5.41 -23.03 40.16
N LYS A 245 -5.92 -23.21 38.93
CA LYS A 245 -7.12 -24.02 38.66
C LYS A 245 -6.94 -25.47 39.12
N ARG A 246 -5.81 -26.11 38.80
CA ARG A 246 -5.53 -27.48 39.25
C ARG A 246 -5.49 -27.59 40.77
N LYS A 247 -4.94 -26.61 41.47
CA LYS A 247 -4.88 -26.59 42.94
C LYS A 247 -6.24 -26.35 43.59
N LEU A 248 -7.04 -25.41 43.06
CA LEU A 248 -8.38 -25.10 43.59
C LEU A 248 -9.36 -26.27 43.43
N TRP A 249 -9.26 -26.99 42.31
CA TRP A 249 -10.21 -28.04 41.95
C TRP A 249 -9.73 -29.45 42.30
N SER A 250 -8.59 -29.61 42.99
CA SER A 250 -8.01 -30.92 43.32
C SER A 250 -8.84 -31.77 44.30
N THR A 251 -9.87 -31.18 44.90
CA THR A 251 -10.79 -31.87 45.82
C THR A 251 -12.06 -32.38 45.12
N LEU A 252 -12.33 -31.89 43.90
CA LEU A 252 -13.50 -32.28 43.10
C LEU A 252 -13.12 -33.26 41.97
N HIS A 253 -11.87 -33.25 41.55
CA HIS A 253 -11.27 -34.10 40.51
C HIS A 253 -9.85 -34.50 40.92
#